data_AF-A0ABC8WBL5-F1
#
_entry.id   AF-A0ABC8WBL5-F1
#
_cell.length_a   1.000
_cell.length_b   1.000
_cell.length_c   1.000
_cell.angle_alpha   90.00
_cell.angle_beta   90.00
_cell.angle_gamma   90.00
#
_symmetry.space_group_name_H-M   'P 1'
#
loop_
_entity.id
_entity.type
_entity.pdbx_description
1 polymer ?
#
loop_
_entity_poly.entity_id
_entity_poly.type
_entity_poly.pdbx_seq_one_letter_code
_entity_poly.pdbx_strand_id
1 'polypeptide(L)'
;MEAAAAAAAKRAHGSAPDRLSALSDELLCQVLSFLPSRQAVQTTMLSRRWMDLWRSVPAIRISSRDFGGGTWMGVHWKRKMLDFANNLLMLNNARCLDTFRLDFPCTAPDRPDLCCDAARWVRHGIKCQPLVLQILVDRSHWFVYHFQIPRLGSELRRLKRLEFQSVVLDSCFSERLSSGCPVLEVLVLRSCANDFAAIQSDTLKNLVVHTCASGGVDRLVVRAPCLASMSLDFISMSRRYKNGLSLEAGNSLVTASISVDPKQFSPRTEAILLSSVFNVKSLELQLFQAMAIMDKELDNFTIFENLRTLSLNRCFLSKRDAAKFKALGRFLRKSPNLEKLILKDFWYSEATVRERLDNPRLEMVKPVVGPIEFPILENLRTLVLDKCDLRDKFRLLRHLLRSSPNLEKLIVQRCELPGPGVSMGQKGKAKLKKTHSGLQNLVHFQCSKLKYTEIIYEKGVKIQELVGFLLDISGSATENSITLTKV
;
A
#
# COMPACT_ATOMS: atom_id res chain seq x y z
N MET A 1 -22.00 57.01 35.66
CA MET A 1 -21.98 56.63 34.23
C MET A 1 -20.56 56.31 33.72
N GLU A 2 -19.50 56.92 34.24
CA GLU A 2 -18.12 56.66 33.75
C GLU A 2 -17.53 55.28 34.11
N ALA A 3 -17.97 54.65 35.21
CA ALA A 3 -17.50 53.30 35.57
C ALA A 3 -18.01 52.20 34.60
N ALA A 4 -19.16 52.41 33.95
CA ALA A 4 -19.70 51.48 32.96
C ALA A 4 -19.01 51.60 31.59
N ALA A 5 -18.60 52.82 31.21
CA ALA A 5 -17.84 53.08 29.99
C ALA A 5 -16.39 52.55 30.10
N ALA A 6 -15.76 52.66 31.28
CA ALA A 6 -14.43 52.10 31.52
C ALA A 6 -14.42 50.56 31.57
N ALA A 7 -15.50 49.92 32.02
CA ALA A 7 -15.67 48.48 31.98
C ALA A 7 -15.92 47.94 30.55
N ALA A 8 -16.58 48.73 29.69
CA ALA A 8 -16.74 48.42 28.27
C ALA A 8 -15.41 48.56 27.50
N ALA A 9 -14.60 49.59 27.81
CA ALA A 9 -13.30 49.81 27.18
C ALA A 9 -12.23 48.79 27.61
N LYS A 10 -12.28 48.27 28.85
CA LYS A 10 -11.35 47.23 29.34
C LYS A 10 -11.60 45.82 28.77
N ARG A 11 -12.72 45.57 28.09
CA ARG A 11 -12.99 44.29 27.40
C ARG A 11 -12.47 44.22 25.96
N ALA A 12 -11.96 45.33 25.43
CA ALA A 12 -11.58 45.46 24.02
C ALA A 12 -10.06 45.31 23.75
N HIS A 13 -9.27 44.78 24.68
CA HIS A 13 -7.84 44.53 24.46
C HIS A 13 -7.52 43.04 24.70
N GLY A 14 -7.44 42.28 23.61
CA GLY A 14 -6.88 40.93 23.60
C GLY A 14 -7.56 39.89 22.71
N SER A 15 -8.72 40.19 22.10
CA SER A 15 -9.27 39.28 21.08
C SER A 15 -8.53 39.52 19.77
N ALA A 16 -7.79 38.52 19.30
CA ALA A 16 -7.41 38.48 17.89
C ALA A 16 -8.67 38.75 17.05
N PRO A 17 -8.57 39.54 15.95
CA PRO A 17 -9.72 39.83 15.11
C PRO A 17 -10.39 38.52 14.67
N ASP A 18 -11.72 38.43 14.76
CA ASP A 18 -12.47 37.25 14.32
C ASP A 18 -12.39 37.16 12.79
N ARG A 19 -11.38 36.43 12.31
CA ARG A 19 -11.11 36.23 10.88
C ARG A 19 -12.12 35.28 10.24
N LEU A 20 -12.84 34.47 11.01
CA LEU A 20 -13.85 33.55 10.48
C LEU A 20 -15.14 34.30 10.12
N SER A 21 -15.55 35.26 10.95
CA SER A 21 -16.69 36.13 10.65
C SER A 21 -16.47 37.01 9.41
N ALA A 22 -15.21 37.27 9.03
CA ALA A 22 -14.86 38.02 7.83
C ALA A 22 -14.93 37.21 6.52
N LEU A 23 -15.00 35.88 6.59
CA LEU A 23 -15.13 35.03 5.39
C LEU A 23 -16.53 35.13 4.80
N SER A 24 -16.70 34.86 3.50
CA SER A 24 -18.01 34.74 2.86
C SER A 24 -18.67 33.39 3.19
N ASP A 25 -19.98 33.28 2.99
CA ASP A 25 -20.72 32.03 3.26
C ASP A 25 -20.21 30.87 2.39
N GLU A 26 -19.78 31.15 1.16
CA GLU A 26 -19.19 30.16 0.26
C GLU A 26 -17.88 29.60 0.83
N LEU A 27 -17.00 30.47 1.34
CA LEU A 27 -15.74 30.05 1.96
C LEU A 27 -15.99 29.29 3.27
N LEU A 28 -16.98 29.70 4.06
CA LEU A 28 -17.39 28.96 5.25
C LEU A 28 -17.95 27.58 4.89
N CYS A 29 -18.78 27.47 3.85
CA CYS A 29 -19.27 26.18 3.35
C CYS A 29 -18.12 25.29 2.86
N GLN A 30 -17.10 25.87 2.23
CA GLN A 30 -15.89 25.15 1.83
C GLN A 30 -15.08 24.67 3.04
N VAL A 31 -14.95 25.48 4.09
CA VAL A 31 -14.32 25.04 5.35
C VAL A 31 -15.10 23.89 5.99
N LEU A 32 -16.43 24.04 6.10
CA LEU A 32 -17.31 22.98 6.62
C LEU A 32 -17.27 21.71 5.76
N SER A 33 -17.02 21.85 4.45
CA SER A 33 -16.92 20.71 3.53
C SER A 33 -15.67 19.86 3.76
N PHE A 34 -14.77 20.20 4.67
CA PHE A 34 -13.68 19.33 5.13
C PHE A 34 -14.00 18.56 6.41
N LEU A 35 -15.08 18.91 7.12
CA LEU A 35 -15.46 18.28 8.38
C LEU A 35 -16.31 17.01 8.17
N PRO A 36 -16.35 16.10 9.16
CA PRO A 36 -17.45 15.15 9.30
C PRO A 36 -18.79 15.89 9.38
N SER A 37 -19.85 15.38 8.75
CA SER A 37 -21.13 16.10 8.69
C SER A 37 -21.72 16.36 10.07
N ARG A 38 -21.47 15.47 11.05
CA ARG A 38 -21.89 15.69 12.43
C ARG A 38 -21.26 16.94 13.04
N GLN A 39 -19.97 17.17 12.79
CA GLN A 39 -19.26 18.36 13.25
C GLN A 39 -19.72 19.61 12.49
N ALA A 40 -19.95 19.49 11.18
CA ALA A 40 -20.49 20.61 10.39
C ALA A 40 -21.85 21.09 10.93
N VAL A 41 -22.76 20.16 11.28
CA VAL A 41 -24.05 20.51 11.90
C VAL A 41 -23.87 21.09 13.32
N GLN A 42 -22.85 20.67 14.08
CA GLN A 42 -22.58 21.24 15.40
C GLN A 42 -22.16 22.71 15.35
N THR A 43 -21.65 23.20 14.21
CA THR A 43 -21.30 24.62 14.04
C THR A 43 -22.50 25.57 14.10
N THR A 44 -23.73 25.05 13.99
CA THR A 44 -24.96 25.82 14.22
C THR A 44 -25.02 26.50 15.59
N MET A 45 -24.27 26.00 16.57
CA MET A 45 -24.19 26.57 17.92
C MET A 45 -23.26 27.80 18.01
N LEU A 46 -22.47 28.10 16.97
CA LEU A 46 -21.48 29.19 16.99
C LEU A 46 -22.14 30.57 16.87
N SER A 47 -23.07 30.75 15.93
CA SER A 47 -23.91 31.93 15.82
C SER A 47 -25.06 31.70 14.83
N ARG A 48 -26.01 32.65 14.76
CA ARG A 48 -27.15 32.59 13.82
C ARG A 48 -26.71 32.40 12.37
N ARG A 49 -25.57 32.97 11.97
CA ARG A 49 -25.04 32.85 10.61
C ARG A 49 -24.74 31.40 10.24
N TRP A 50 -24.25 30.58 11.18
CA TRP A 50 -23.86 29.20 10.93
C TRP A 50 -25.03 28.21 10.99
N MET A 51 -26.22 28.67 11.43
CA MET A 51 -27.39 27.84 11.66
C MET A 51 -27.82 27.06 10.41
N ASP A 52 -27.70 27.67 9.23
CA ASP A 52 -28.14 27.07 7.97
C ASP A 52 -27.01 26.77 6.97
N LEU A 53 -25.77 27.20 7.24
CA LEU A 53 -24.64 27.00 6.32
C LEU A 53 -24.41 25.52 5.99
N TRP A 54 -24.53 24.63 6.98
CA TRP A 54 -24.34 23.19 6.79
C TRP A 54 -25.32 22.58 5.77
N ARG A 55 -26.50 23.18 5.57
CA ARG A 55 -27.50 22.71 4.59
C ARG A 55 -27.01 22.91 3.16
N SER A 56 -26.15 23.91 2.93
CA SER A 56 -25.57 24.23 1.62
C SER A 56 -24.21 23.56 1.38
N VAL A 57 -23.67 22.84 2.36
CA VAL A 57 -22.37 22.17 2.24
C VAL A 57 -22.44 21.05 1.21
N PRO A 58 -21.60 21.06 0.15
CA PRO A 58 -21.62 20.04 -0.90
C PRO A 58 -20.88 18.76 -0.48
N ALA A 59 -20.74 18.49 0.81
CA ALA A 59 -20.02 17.31 1.31
C ALA A 59 -20.81 16.63 2.43
N ILE A 60 -21.11 15.36 2.21
CA ILE A 60 -21.76 14.49 3.19
C ILE A 60 -20.76 13.42 3.60
N ARG A 61 -20.39 13.40 4.88
CA ARG A 61 -19.48 12.42 5.48
C ARG A 61 -20.08 11.91 6.78
N ILE A 62 -20.55 10.67 6.74
CA ILE A 62 -21.16 10.00 7.88
C ILE A 62 -20.30 8.78 8.20
N SER A 63 -19.79 8.68 9.43
CA SER A 63 -19.14 7.47 9.95
C SER A 63 -19.83 6.98 11.21
N SER A 64 -20.05 5.67 11.32
CA SER A 64 -20.52 5.03 12.54
C SER A 64 -19.63 5.34 13.74
N ARG A 65 -18.33 5.58 13.52
CA ARG A 65 -17.36 5.93 14.57
C ARG A 65 -17.73 7.24 15.27
N ASP A 66 -18.36 8.18 14.55
CA ASP A 66 -18.85 9.44 15.11
C ASP A 66 -20.01 9.23 16.10
N PHE A 67 -20.61 8.06 16.13
CA PHE A 67 -21.74 7.70 17.00
C PHE A 67 -21.39 6.65 18.05
N GLY A 68 -20.13 6.24 18.15
CA GLY A 68 -19.67 5.16 19.04
C GLY A 68 -19.74 3.76 18.42
N GLY A 69 -19.77 3.66 17.09
CA GLY A 69 -19.93 2.41 16.34
C GLY A 69 -18.70 1.49 16.26
N GLY A 70 -17.85 1.47 17.29
CA GLY A 70 -16.70 0.56 17.39
C GLY A 70 -16.66 -0.15 18.74
N THR A 71 -16.42 -1.47 18.72
CA THR A 71 -16.25 -2.36 19.89
C THR A 71 -17.30 -2.20 20.99
N TRP A 72 -18.27 -3.12 21.02
CA TRP A 72 -19.05 -3.48 22.21
C TRP A 72 -19.69 -2.30 22.97
N MET A 73 -20.57 -1.50 22.34
CA MET A 73 -21.56 -0.71 23.09
C MET A 73 -22.85 -0.47 22.30
N GLY A 74 -23.92 -1.19 22.67
CA GLY A 74 -25.34 -0.80 22.59
C GLY A 74 -26.01 -0.55 21.23
N VAL A 75 -27.31 -0.88 21.13
CA VAL A 75 -28.19 -0.55 19.98
C VAL A 75 -28.32 0.97 19.75
N HIS A 76 -27.93 1.80 20.73
CA HIS A 76 -28.15 3.25 20.74
C HIS A 76 -27.39 4.01 19.64
N TRP A 77 -26.18 3.58 19.26
CA TRP A 77 -25.44 4.30 18.21
C TRP A 77 -26.13 4.18 16.85
N LYS A 78 -26.73 3.02 16.55
CA LYS A 78 -27.46 2.79 15.30
C LYS A 78 -28.61 3.78 15.13
N ARG A 79 -29.43 3.93 16.17
CA ARG A 79 -30.58 4.85 16.15
C ARG A 79 -30.12 6.30 16.01
N LYS A 80 -29.09 6.73 16.76
CA LYS A 80 -28.52 8.08 16.63
C LYS A 80 -27.98 8.35 15.23
N MET A 81 -27.26 7.39 14.64
CA MET A 81 -26.76 7.50 13.27
C MET A 81 -27.92 7.55 12.27
N LEU A 82 -28.94 6.71 12.44
CA LEU A 82 -30.12 6.66 11.59
C LEU A 82 -30.87 8.00 11.57
N ASP A 83 -31.22 8.49 12.76
CA ASP A 83 -31.94 9.75 12.91
C ASP A 83 -31.12 10.92 12.34
N PHE A 84 -29.81 10.94 12.62
CA PHE A 84 -28.92 11.96 12.09
C PHE A 84 -28.83 11.90 10.56
N ALA A 85 -28.57 10.72 9.98
CA ALA A 85 -28.40 10.55 8.54
C ALA A 85 -29.69 10.87 7.77
N ASN A 86 -30.85 10.42 8.25
CA ASN A 86 -32.13 10.74 7.65
C ASN A 86 -32.39 12.25 7.66
N ASN A 87 -32.20 12.91 8.81
CA ASN A 87 -32.40 14.36 8.91
C ASN A 87 -31.38 15.14 8.05
N LEU A 88 -30.10 14.73 8.06
CA LEU A 88 -29.06 15.36 7.26
C LEU A 88 -29.39 15.29 5.77
N LEU A 89 -29.75 14.12 5.25
CA LEU A 89 -30.05 13.93 3.84
C LEU A 89 -31.36 14.62 3.41
N MET A 90 -32.34 14.72 4.32
CA MET A 90 -33.59 15.43 4.05
C MET A 90 -33.43 16.95 4.04
N LEU A 91 -32.51 17.48 4.85
CA LEU A 91 -32.36 18.92 5.06
C LEU A 91 -31.18 19.54 4.30
N ASN A 92 -30.29 18.71 3.74
CA ASN A 92 -29.23 19.18 2.86
C ASN A 92 -29.81 19.58 1.49
N ASN A 93 -29.54 20.82 1.10
CA ASN A 93 -30.08 21.45 -0.11
C ASN A 93 -29.07 21.42 -1.28
N ALA A 94 -27.92 20.76 -1.12
CA ALA A 94 -26.92 20.70 -2.17
C ALA A 94 -27.43 19.85 -3.34
N ARG A 95 -27.64 20.50 -4.50
CA ARG A 95 -28.08 19.84 -5.74
C ARG A 95 -27.06 18.83 -6.25
N CYS A 96 -25.78 19.15 -6.06
CA CYS A 96 -24.68 18.28 -6.41
C CYS A 96 -23.67 18.24 -5.27
N LEU A 97 -23.13 17.06 -4.99
CA LEU A 97 -22.10 16.87 -3.98
C LEU A 97 -20.70 16.87 -4.60
N ASP A 98 -19.73 17.35 -3.85
CA ASP A 98 -18.31 17.12 -4.09
C ASP A 98 -17.87 15.81 -3.42
N THR A 99 -18.48 15.44 -2.30
CA THR A 99 -18.18 14.18 -1.62
C THR A 99 -19.43 13.59 -1.00
N PHE A 100 -19.66 12.30 -1.24
CA PHE A 100 -20.55 11.47 -0.46
C PHE A 100 -19.74 10.30 0.11
N ARG A 101 -19.56 10.31 1.43
CA ARG A 101 -18.85 9.26 2.18
C ARG A 101 -19.77 8.68 3.24
N LEU A 102 -19.96 7.37 3.20
CA LEU A 102 -20.70 6.60 4.19
C LEU A 102 -19.83 5.47 4.71
N ASP A 103 -19.64 5.43 6.02
CA ASP A 103 -18.89 4.41 6.75
C ASP A 103 -19.77 3.81 7.86
N PHE A 104 -19.98 2.50 7.83
CA PHE A 104 -20.84 1.79 8.78
C PHE A 104 -20.42 0.33 8.95
N PRO A 105 -20.62 -0.28 10.13
CA PRO A 105 -20.32 -1.69 10.32
C PRO A 105 -21.38 -2.57 9.68
N CYS A 106 -20.97 -3.74 9.18
CA CYS A 106 -21.93 -4.74 8.75
C CYS A 106 -22.71 -5.29 9.95
N THR A 107 -24.04 -5.34 9.87
CA THR A 107 -24.88 -5.93 10.90
C THR A 107 -25.14 -7.40 10.63
N ALA A 108 -25.38 -8.18 11.69
CA ALA A 108 -25.72 -9.60 11.57
C ALA A 108 -27.10 -9.79 10.90
N PRO A 109 -27.36 -10.96 10.28
CA PRO A 109 -28.58 -11.22 9.48
C PRO A 109 -29.88 -11.11 10.26
N ASP A 110 -29.83 -11.32 11.56
CA ASP A 110 -30.94 -11.17 12.50
C ASP A 110 -31.34 -9.70 12.70
N ARG A 111 -30.53 -8.73 12.22
CA ARG A 111 -30.83 -7.29 12.22
C ARG A 111 -30.41 -6.62 10.91
N PRO A 112 -31.21 -6.78 9.83
CA PRO A 112 -30.92 -6.21 8.50
C PRO A 112 -31.25 -4.71 8.38
N ASP A 113 -31.83 -4.12 9.43
CA ASP A 113 -32.36 -2.74 9.47
C ASP A 113 -31.36 -1.71 8.91
N LEU A 114 -30.13 -1.72 9.42
CA LEU A 114 -29.12 -0.75 9.02
C LEU A 114 -28.67 -0.88 7.56
N CYS A 115 -28.63 -2.09 7.00
CA CYS A 115 -28.27 -2.30 5.60
C CYS A 115 -29.33 -1.72 4.66
N CYS A 116 -30.62 -1.85 5.00
CA CYS A 116 -31.70 -1.26 4.22
C CYS A 116 -31.65 0.27 4.25
N ASP A 117 -31.42 0.86 5.42
CA ASP A 117 -31.29 2.32 5.55
C ASP A 117 -30.03 2.84 4.86
N ALA A 118 -28.89 2.15 4.99
CA ALA A 118 -27.67 2.46 4.25
C ALA A 118 -27.92 2.44 2.74
N ALA A 119 -28.63 1.43 2.22
CA ALA A 119 -28.99 1.38 0.80
C ALA A 119 -29.85 2.58 0.37
N ARG A 120 -30.77 3.06 1.23
CA ARG A 120 -31.55 4.27 0.98
C ARG A 120 -30.66 5.51 0.93
N TRP A 121 -29.74 5.66 1.88
CA TRP A 121 -28.80 6.78 1.93
C TRP A 121 -27.87 6.80 0.72
N VAL A 122 -27.35 5.64 0.31
CA VAL A 122 -26.51 5.53 -0.88
C VAL A 122 -27.28 5.93 -2.14
N ARG A 123 -28.54 5.51 -2.31
CA ARG A 123 -29.37 5.96 -3.44
C ARG A 123 -29.54 7.48 -3.45
N HIS A 124 -29.77 8.09 -2.29
CA HIS A 124 -29.84 9.55 -2.17
C HIS A 124 -28.50 10.19 -2.56
N GLY A 125 -27.38 9.71 -2.02
CA GLY A 125 -26.05 10.19 -2.37
C GLY A 125 -25.75 10.11 -3.87
N ILE A 126 -26.09 9.00 -4.52
CA ILE A 126 -25.97 8.81 -5.97
C ILE A 126 -26.81 9.84 -6.74
N LYS A 127 -28.04 10.09 -6.30
CA LYS A 127 -28.95 11.09 -6.91
C LYS A 127 -28.33 12.49 -6.91
N CYS A 128 -27.54 12.82 -5.88
CA CYS A 128 -26.85 14.10 -5.77
C CYS A 128 -25.53 14.19 -6.55
N GLN A 129 -25.25 13.30 -7.52
CA GLN A 129 -24.17 13.48 -8.50
C GLN A 129 -22.78 13.82 -7.92
N PRO A 130 -22.26 12.99 -6.99
CA PRO A 130 -21.03 13.31 -6.26
C PRO A 130 -19.79 13.29 -7.17
N LEU A 131 -18.83 14.18 -6.94
CA LEU A 131 -17.48 14.06 -7.53
C LEU A 131 -16.73 12.85 -6.96
N VAL A 132 -16.94 12.56 -5.67
CA VAL A 132 -16.33 11.44 -4.94
C VAL A 132 -17.41 10.63 -4.22
N LEU A 133 -17.50 9.33 -4.53
CA LEU A 133 -18.40 8.40 -3.86
C LEU A 133 -17.58 7.35 -3.09
N GLN A 134 -17.71 7.33 -1.77
CA GLN A 134 -16.99 6.45 -0.86
C GLN A 134 -17.97 5.66 0.02
N ILE A 135 -18.07 4.34 -0.17
CA ILE A 135 -18.90 3.47 0.66
C ILE A 135 -18.01 2.43 1.34
N LEU A 136 -17.90 2.54 2.66
CA LEU A 136 -16.99 1.75 3.48
C LEU A 136 -17.81 0.92 4.47
N VAL A 137 -17.69 -0.41 4.38
CA VAL A 137 -18.35 -1.32 5.32
C VAL A 137 -17.29 -1.92 6.25
N ASP A 138 -17.40 -1.66 7.55
CA ASP A 138 -16.47 -2.23 8.54
C ASP A 138 -16.82 -3.70 8.83
N ARG A 139 -15.83 -4.59 8.69
CA ARG A 139 -16.00 -6.03 8.92
C ARG A 139 -15.81 -6.34 10.40
N SER A 140 -16.89 -6.26 11.18
CA SER A 140 -16.90 -6.81 12.54
C SER A 140 -17.16 -8.33 12.50
N HIS A 141 -16.12 -9.12 12.79
CA HIS A 141 -16.12 -10.57 13.06
C HIS A 141 -16.37 -11.53 11.87
N TRP A 142 -16.03 -12.81 12.11
CA TRP A 142 -15.69 -13.92 11.21
C TRP A 142 -16.72 -14.38 10.16
N PHE A 143 -17.72 -13.56 9.83
CA PHE A 143 -18.77 -13.91 8.89
C PHE A 143 -18.74 -13.07 7.61
N VAL A 144 -19.03 -13.73 6.49
CA VAL A 144 -18.95 -13.23 5.12
C VAL A 144 -20.25 -12.47 4.79
N TYR A 145 -20.60 -11.43 5.55
CA TYR A 145 -21.77 -10.61 5.24
C TYR A 145 -21.35 -9.41 4.40
N HIS A 146 -22.04 -9.17 3.30
CA HIS A 146 -21.66 -8.15 2.34
C HIS A 146 -22.88 -7.31 1.98
N PHE A 147 -22.73 -5.99 2.09
CA PHE A 147 -23.72 -5.02 1.66
C PHE A 147 -23.75 -4.95 0.13
N GLN A 148 -24.88 -5.30 -0.50
CA GLN A 148 -25.05 -5.13 -1.95
C GLN A 148 -25.16 -3.63 -2.27
N ILE A 149 -24.25 -3.13 -3.11
CA ILE A 149 -24.35 -1.73 -3.54
C ILE A 149 -25.66 -1.54 -4.35
N PRO A 150 -26.44 -0.48 -4.08
CA PRO A 150 -27.51 -0.10 -4.99
C PRO A 150 -26.96 0.12 -6.41
N ARG A 151 -27.78 -0.18 -7.41
CA ARG A 151 -27.38 -0.01 -8.82
C ARG A 151 -26.95 1.45 -9.05
N LEU A 152 -25.73 1.63 -9.55
CA LEU A 152 -25.29 2.91 -10.09
C LEU A 152 -26.20 3.25 -11.27
N GLY A 153 -26.86 4.41 -11.23
CA GLY A 153 -27.68 4.88 -12.35
C GLY A 153 -26.81 5.32 -13.53
N SER A 154 -27.42 5.48 -14.71
CA SER A 154 -26.79 5.96 -15.96
C SER A 154 -26.30 7.41 -15.91
N GLU A 155 -26.29 8.06 -14.75
CA GLU A 155 -26.26 9.51 -14.64
C GLU A 155 -25.04 10.06 -13.92
N LEU A 156 -24.07 9.27 -13.45
CA LEU A 156 -22.93 9.75 -12.63
C LEU A 156 -21.87 10.50 -13.46
N ARG A 157 -22.29 11.58 -14.14
CA ARG A 157 -21.53 12.37 -15.12
C ARG A 157 -20.41 13.20 -14.52
N ARG A 158 -20.44 13.42 -13.20
CA ARG A 158 -19.43 14.19 -12.45
C ARG A 158 -18.45 13.30 -11.69
N LEU A 159 -18.75 12.00 -11.55
CA LEU A 159 -18.01 11.13 -10.65
C LEU A 159 -16.58 10.89 -11.16
N LYS A 160 -15.60 11.42 -10.44
CA LYS A 160 -14.17 11.24 -10.72
C LYS A 160 -13.52 10.15 -9.90
N ARG A 161 -14.03 9.88 -8.69
CA ARG A 161 -13.49 8.86 -7.79
C ARG A 161 -14.60 8.00 -7.20
N LEU A 162 -14.49 6.69 -7.41
CA LEU A 162 -15.34 5.68 -6.82
C LEU A 162 -14.50 4.79 -5.90
N GLU A 163 -14.92 4.65 -4.64
CA GLU A 163 -14.23 3.84 -3.67
C GLU A 163 -15.20 3.02 -2.83
N PHE A 164 -15.06 1.70 -2.91
CA PHE A 164 -15.86 0.74 -2.20
C PHE A 164 -15.01 -0.19 -1.37
N GLN A 165 -15.47 -0.46 -0.15
CA GLN A 165 -14.85 -1.42 0.75
C GLN A 165 -15.90 -2.37 1.32
N SER A 166 -15.64 -3.68 1.21
CA SER A 166 -16.46 -4.75 1.80
C SER A 166 -17.92 -4.76 1.35
N VAL A 167 -18.14 -4.46 0.06
CA VAL A 167 -19.47 -4.51 -0.59
C VAL A 167 -19.58 -5.69 -1.57
N VAL A 168 -20.81 -6.08 -1.91
CA VAL A 168 -21.08 -6.94 -3.08
C VAL A 168 -21.34 -6.07 -4.31
N LEU A 169 -20.67 -6.43 -5.41
CA LEU A 169 -20.86 -5.86 -6.73
C LEU A 169 -21.52 -6.92 -7.63
N ASP A 170 -22.65 -6.57 -8.25
CA ASP A 170 -23.29 -7.45 -9.22
C ASP A 170 -22.46 -7.58 -10.53
N SER A 171 -22.79 -8.58 -11.33
CA SER A 171 -22.10 -8.88 -12.60
C SER A 171 -22.13 -7.74 -13.62
N CYS A 172 -23.19 -6.93 -13.61
CA CYS A 172 -23.36 -5.79 -14.51
C CYS A 172 -22.69 -4.49 -14.01
N PHE A 173 -21.98 -4.53 -12.87
CA PHE A 173 -21.29 -3.36 -12.33
C PHE A 173 -20.31 -2.74 -13.33
N SER A 174 -19.55 -3.58 -14.04
CA SER A 174 -18.54 -3.14 -15.01
C SER A 174 -19.15 -2.42 -16.22
N GLU A 175 -20.24 -2.95 -16.78
CA GLU A 175 -20.95 -2.33 -17.91
C GLU A 175 -21.46 -0.94 -17.54
N ARG A 176 -21.91 -0.76 -16.28
CA ARG A 176 -22.38 0.51 -15.75
C ARG A 176 -21.25 1.47 -15.40
N LEU A 177 -20.05 0.99 -15.08
CA LEU A 177 -18.87 1.86 -14.99
C LEU A 177 -18.58 2.48 -16.35
N SER A 178 -18.57 1.66 -17.42
CA SER A 178 -18.27 2.11 -18.78
C SER A 178 -19.34 3.06 -19.34
N SER A 179 -20.63 2.80 -19.08
CA SER A 179 -21.74 3.59 -19.64
C SER A 179 -22.22 4.73 -18.74
N GLY A 180 -22.10 4.60 -17.43
CA GLY A 180 -22.69 5.52 -16.45
C GLY A 180 -21.73 6.50 -15.78
N CYS A 181 -20.41 6.29 -15.93
CA CYS A 181 -19.38 7.11 -15.27
C CYS A 181 -18.34 7.64 -16.28
N PRO A 182 -18.71 8.57 -17.18
CA PRO A 182 -17.89 8.95 -18.33
C PRO A 182 -16.57 9.65 -17.95
N VAL A 183 -16.45 10.23 -16.74
CA VAL A 183 -15.27 11.00 -16.30
C VAL A 183 -14.54 10.33 -15.13
N LEU A 184 -14.75 9.04 -14.91
CA LEU A 184 -14.17 8.31 -13.78
C LEU A 184 -12.65 8.13 -13.95
N GLU A 185 -11.88 8.76 -13.07
CA GLU A 185 -10.41 8.70 -13.11
C GLU A 185 -9.83 7.72 -12.08
N VAL A 186 -10.55 7.45 -10.98
CA VAL A 186 -10.06 6.63 -9.88
C VAL A 186 -11.10 5.61 -9.44
N LEU A 187 -10.72 4.32 -9.47
CA LEU A 187 -11.53 3.21 -8.96
C LEU A 187 -10.77 2.47 -7.87
N VAL A 188 -11.36 2.36 -6.68
CA VAL A 188 -10.80 1.66 -5.52
C VAL A 188 -11.79 0.62 -5.03
N LEU A 189 -11.42 -0.65 -5.09
CA LEU A 189 -12.20 -1.78 -4.59
C LEU A 189 -11.37 -2.51 -3.54
N ARG A 190 -11.87 -2.62 -2.30
CA ARG A 190 -11.17 -3.27 -1.18
C ARG A 190 -12.05 -4.32 -0.53
N SER A 191 -11.60 -5.56 -0.45
CA SER A 191 -12.34 -6.66 0.16
C SER A 191 -13.77 -6.82 -0.40
N CYS A 192 -13.99 -6.50 -1.68
CA CYS A 192 -15.31 -6.60 -2.32
C CYS A 192 -15.55 -8.01 -2.88
N ALA A 193 -16.80 -8.45 -2.83
CA ALA A 193 -17.24 -9.66 -3.52
C ALA A 193 -17.79 -9.26 -4.89
N ASN A 194 -17.20 -9.80 -5.96
CA ASN A 194 -17.44 -9.35 -7.33
C ASN A 194 -17.68 -10.55 -8.23
N ASP A 195 -18.69 -10.51 -9.09
CA ASP A 195 -18.90 -11.56 -10.10
C ASP A 195 -18.60 -11.10 -11.53
N PHE A 196 -17.95 -9.94 -11.70
CA PHE A 196 -17.58 -9.43 -13.03
C PHE A 196 -16.22 -9.97 -13.50
N ALA A 197 -16.15 -10.23 -14.80
CA ALA A 197 -14.95 -10.74 -15.48
C ALA A 197 -14.04 -9.65 -16.01
N ALA A 198 -14.57 -8.45 -16.27
CA ALA A 198 -13.84 -7.36 -16.88
C ALA A 198 -14.07 -6.05 -16.14
N ILE A 199 -13.11 -5.13 -16.19
CA ILE A 199 -13.24 -3.71 -15.87
C ILE A 199 -12.95 -2.96 -17.17
N GLN A 200 -13.92 -2.20 -17.67
CA GLN A 200 -13.76 -1.40 -18.88
C GLN A 200 -14.01 0.08 -18.58
N SER A 201 -13.05 0.93 -18.95
CA SER A 201 -13.18 2.38 -18.83
C SER A 201 -12.11 3.11 -19.64
N ASP A 202 -12.54 4.05 -20.48
CA ASP A 202 -11.64 4.85 -21.32
C ASP A 202 -11.01 6.04 -20.57
N THR A 203 -11.52 6.38 -19.38
CA THR A 203 -11.07 7.54 -18.59
C THR A 203 -10.31 7.20 -17.32
N LEU A 204 -10.30 5.91 -16.94
CA LEU A 204 -9.68 5.45 -15.70
C LEU A 204 -8.15 5.62 -15.74
N LYS A 205 -7.61 6.36 -14.77
CA LYS A 205 -6.18 6.64 -14.60
C LYS A 205 -5.57 5.83 -13.46
N ASN A 206 -6.34 5.57 -12.41
CA ASN A 206 -5.87 4.87 -11.21
C ASN A 206 -6.81 3.72 -10.83
N LEU A 207 -6.29 2.50 -10.78
CA LEU A 207 -7.03 1.31 -10.39
C LEU A 207 -6.42 0.68 -9.13
N VAL A 208 -7.25 0.44 -8.12
CA VAL A 208 -6.87 -0.29 -6.90
C VAL A 208 -7.89 -1.41 -6.68
N VAL A 209 -7.43 -2.67 -6.68
CA VAL A 209 -8.28 -3.85 -6.40
C VAL A 209 -7.57 -4.73 -5.38
N HIS A 210 -8.00 -4.68 -4.12
CA HIS A 210 -7.33 -5.37 -3.03
C HIS A 210 -8.25 -6.37 -2.35
N THR A 211 -7.78 -7.60 -2.11
CA THR A 211 -8.48 -8.63 -1.33
C THR A 211 -9.90 -8.95 -1.87
N CYS A 212 -10.18 -8.67 -3.15
CA CYS A 212 -11.46 -8.96 -3.75
C CYS A 212 -11.60 -10.46 -4.08
N ALA A 213 -12.82 -10.99 -4.00
CA ALA A 213 -13.14 -12.39 -4.28
C ALA A 213 -14.12 -12.50 -5.47
N SER A 214 -14.03 -13.61 -6.19
CA SER A 214 -14.88 -13.91 -7.36
C SER A 214 -15.57 -15.26 -7.20
N GLY A 215 -16.90 -15.28 -7.32
CA GLY A 215 -17.72 -16.47 -7.10
C GLY A 215 -17.62 -17.50 -8.24
N GLY A 216 -17.41 -17.03 -9.48
CA GLY A 216 -17.45 -17.86 -10.68
C GLY A 216 -16.49 -17.47 -11.80
N VAL A 217 -15.69 -16.41 -11.66
CA VAL A 217 -14.76 -15.97 -12.71
C VAL A 217 -13.30 -16.19 -12.31
N ASP A 218 -12.56 -16.90 -13.15
CA ASP A 218 -11.17 -17.26 -12.92
C ASP A 218 -10.14 -16.25 -13.48
N ARG A 219 -10.51 -15.30 -14.33
CA ARG A 219 -9.58 -14.29 -14.89
C ARG A 219 -10.19 -12.89 -14.87
N LEU A 220 -9.44 -11.90 -14.38
CA LEU A 220 -9.84 -10.49 -14.44
C LEU A 220 -9.26 -9.84 -15.69
N VAL A 221 -10.09 -9.23 -16.53
CA VAL A 221 -9.66 -8.46 -17.69
C VAL A 221 -9.76 -6.97 -17.37
N VAL A 222 -8.70 -6.20 -17.56
CA VAL A 222 -8.74 -4.74 -17.37
C VAL A 222 -8.49 -4.07 -18.72
N ARG A 223 -9.52 -3.41 -19.24
CA ARG A 223 -9.49 -2.61 -20.47
C ARG A 223 -9.56 -1.14 -20.10
N ALA A 224 -8.39 -0.52 -20.00
CA ALA A 224 -8.27 0.85 -19.53
C ALA A 224 -7.07 1.55 -20.20
N PRO A 225 -7.21 2.07 -21.42
CA PRO A 225 -6.08 2.57 -22.22
C PRO A 225 -5.37 3.80 -21.61
N CYS A 226 -6.05 4.55 -20.75
CA CYS A 226 -5.50 5.73 -20.06
C CYS A 226 -4.96 5.41 -18.65
N LEU A 227 -4.84 4.14 -18.29
CA LEU A 227 -4.44 3.73 -16.94
C LEU A 227 -2.96 4.05 -16.70
N ALA A 228 -2.69 4.92 -15.73
CA ALA A 228 -1.35 5.37 -15.36
C ALA A 228 -0.81 4.64 -14.12
N SER A 229 -1.68 4.28 -13.18
CA SER A 229 -1.32 3.56 -11.95
C SER A 229 -2.25 2.39 -11.67
N MET A 230 -1.66 1.26 -11.28
CA MET A 230 -2.38 0.05 -10.90
C MET A 230 -1.84 -0.52 -9.58
N SER A 231 -2.75 -0.91 -8.68
CA SER A 231 -2.44 -1.68 -7.48
C SER A 231 -3.40 -2.86 -7.34
N LEU A 232 -2.88 -4.08 -7.45
CA LEU A 232 -3.64 -5.31 -7.34
C LEU A 232 -3.11 -6.13 -6.17
N ASP A 233 -3.98 -6.45 -5.22
CA ASP A 233 -3.64 -7.31 -4.09
C ASP A 233 -4.51 -8.56 -4.11
N PHE A 234 -3.90 -9.66 -4.52
CA PHE A 234 -4.44 -11.00 -4.48
C PHE A 234 -3.88 -11.78 -3.27
N ILE A 235 -3.95 -11.25 -2.05
CA ILE A 235 -3.76 -11.99 -0.78
C ILE A 235 -5.11 -12.13 -0.05
N SER A 236 -5.74 -13.32 -0.05
CA SER A 236 -7.09 -13.57 0.54
C SER A 236 -7.43 -15.07 0.57
N MET A 237 -8.24 -15.51 1.54
CA MET A 237 -8.47 -16.93 1.89
C MET A 237 -9.52 -17.67 1.04
N SER A 238 -10.19 -17.06 0.06
CA SER A 238 -11.28 -17.71 -0.69
C SER A 238 -11.40 -17.29 -2.16
N ARG A 239 -11.66 -18.28 -3.03
CA ARG A 239 -12.09 -18.28 -4.46
C ARG A 239 -11.85 -16.97 -5.25
N ARG A 240 -10.90 -17.01 -6.19
CA ARG A 240 -10.37 -15.82 -6.88
C ARG A 240 -10.09 -16.06 -8.35
N TYR A 241 -9.66 -15.00 -9.03
CA TYR A 241 -9.08 -14.99 -10.36
C TYR A 241 -7.82 -15.90 -10.46
N LYS A 242 -8.00 -17.23 -10.40
CA LYS A 242 -6.94 -18.26 -10.41
C LYS A 242 -6.05 -18.21 -11.66
N ASN A 243 -6.63 -17.78 -12.78
CA ASN A 243 -5.95 -17.59 -14.07
C ASN A 243 -5.43 -16.15 -14.23
N GLY A 244 -5.45 -15.36 -13.15
CA GLY A 244 -4.79 -14.07 -13.05
C GLY A 244 -5.49 -12.93 -13.78
N LEU A 245 -4.68 -12.08 -14.42
CA LEU A 245 -5.08 -10.82 -15.04
C LEU A 245 -4.80 -10.88 -16.55
N SER A 246 -5.71 -10.31 -17.34
CA SER A 246 -5.39 -9.80 -18.67
C SER A 246 -5.37 -8.29 -18.61
N LEU A 247 -4.28 -7.66 -19.05
CA LEU A 247 -4.18 -6.22 -19.06
C LEU A 247 -4.14 -5.68 -20.48
N GLU A 248 -5.15 -4.88 -20.79
CA GLU A 248 -5.29 -4.10 -22.02
C GLU A 248 -5.27 -2.61 -21.62
N ALA A 249 -4.15 -2.16 -21.03
CA ALA A 249 -3.99 -0.79 -20.51
C ALA A 249 -3.27 0.18 -21.46
N GLY A 250 -3.03 -0.22 -22.72
CA GLY A 250 -2.18 0.54 -23.63
C GLY A 250 -0.77 0.76 -23.05
N ASN A 251 -0.07 1.76 -23.58
CA ASN A 251 1.30 2.11 -23.15
C ASN A 251 1.33 3.17 -22.02
N SER A 252 0.18 3.50 -21.44
CA SER A 252 0.03 4.59 -20.45
C SER A 252 0.48 4.20 -19.03
N LEU A 253 0.60 2.90 -18.74
CA LEU A 253 0.86 2.42 -17.38
C LEU A 253 2.29 2.77 -16.94
N VAL A 254 2.40 3.65 -15.94
CA VAL A 254 3.68 4.12 -15.39
C VAL A 254 4.06 3.35 -14.14
N THR A 255 3.09 3.06 -13.27
CA THR A 255 3.34 2.41 -11.98
C THR A 255 2.43 1.20 -11.77
N ALA A 256 3.00 0.08 -11.34
CA ALA A 256 2.25 -1.12 -10.98
C ALA A 256 2.71 -1.67 -9.63
N SER A 257 1.75 -2.08 -8.80
CA SER A 257 1.97 -2.84 -7.56
C SER A 257 1.13 -4.10 -7.61
N ILE A 258 1.75 -5.28 -7.49
CA ILE A 258 1.07 -6.57 -7.58
C ILE A 258 1.47 -7.45 -6.41
N SER A 259 0.50 -7.91 -5.65
CA SER A 259 0.65 -8.94 -4.62
C SER A 259 -0.07 -10.21 -5.04
N VAL A 260 0.62 -11.35 -5.00
CA VAL A 260 0.04 -12.66 -5.33
C VAL A 260 0.00 -13.58 -4.11
N ASP A 261 -0.88 -14.57 -4.12
CA ASP A 261 -0.85 -15.65 -3.14
C ASP A 261 -0.24 -16.89 -3.79
N PRO A 262 0.96 -17.33 -3.36
CA PRO A 262 1.68 -18.46 -3.94
C PRO A 262 0.93 -19.79 -3.79
N LYS A 263 -0.09 -19.88 -2.92
CA LYS A 263 -0.94 -21.06 -2.78
C LYS A 263 -2.03 -21.14 -3.85
N GLN A 264 -2.35 -20.03 -4.51
CA GLN A 264 -3.45 -19.93 -5.45
C GLN A 264 -2.99 -19.71 -6.89
N PHE A 265 -1.84 -19.06 -7.08
CA PHE A 265 -1.30 -18.77 -8.39
C PHE A 265 -0.25 -19.82 -8.78
N SER A 266 -0.35 -20.30 -10.02
CA SER A 266 0.73 -21.12 -10.60
C SER A 266 1.90 -20.22 -11.02
N PRO A 267 3.14 -20.73 -11.06
CA PRO A 267 4.29 -20.00 -11.60
C PRO A 267 4.05 -19.42 -13.00
N ARG A 268 3.31 -20.15 -13.85
CA ARG A 268 2.94 -19.71 -15.19
C ARG A 268 1.99 -18.51 -15.17
N THR A 269 0.99 -18.53 -14.29
CA THR A 269 0.06 -17.41 -14.12
C THR A 269 0.82 -16.16 -13.67
N GLU A 270 1.73 -16.30 -12.70
CA GLU A 270 2.59 -15.20 -12.26
C GLU A 270 3.48 -14.65 -13.39
N ALA A 271 4.03 -15.52 -14.25
CA ALA A 271 4.82 -15.09 -15.41
C ALA A 271 3.98 -14.28 -16.41
N ILE A 272 2.74 -14.70 -16.68
CA ILE A 272 1.80 -13.97 -17.55
C ILE A 272 1.42 -12.62 -16.94
N LEU A 273 1.26 -12.54 -15.61
CA LEU A 273 1.02 -11.25 -14.93
C LEU A 273 2.19 -10.30 -15.14
N LEU A 274 3.43 -10.80 -14.98
CA LEU A 274 4.63 -9.99 -15.16
C LEU A 274 4.83 -9.52 -16.60
N SER A 275 4.53 -10.38 -17.59
CA SER A 275 4.60 -9.98 -18.99
C SER A 275 3.57 -8.93 -19.36
N SER A 276 2.46 -8.82 -18.62
CA SER A 276 1.44 -7.79 -18.87
C SER A 276 1.83 -6.38 -18.40
N VAL A 277 2.84 -6.25 -17.53
CA VAL A 277 3.26 -4.97 -16.93
C VAL A 277 4.68 -4.56 -17.31
N PHE A 278 5.19 -5.06 -18.44
CA PHE A 278 6.57 -4.88 -18.85
C PHE A 278 6.99 -3.42 -19.13
N ASN A 279 6.02 -2.57 -19.50
CA ASN A 279 6.28 -1.20 -19.95
C ASN A 279 6.37 -0.17 -18.79
N VAL A 280 6.19 -0.59 -17.53
CA VAL A 280 6.13 0.33 -16.38
C VAL A 280 7.49 0.93 -16.03
N LYS A 281 7.48 2.12 -15.43
CA LYS A 281 8.68 2.79 -14.88
C LYS A 281 8.94 2.40 -13.43
N SER A 282 7.90 2.10 -12.67
CA SER A 282 7.99 1.65 -11.28
C SER A 282 7.16 0.40 -11.06
N LEU A 283 7.80 -0.67 -10.57
CA LEU A 283 7.15 -1.95 -10.29
C LEU A 283 7.38 -2.37 -8.85
N GLU A 284 6.30 -2.64 -8.12
CA GLU A 284 6.31 -3.31 -6.83
C GLU A 284 5.70 -4.70 -6.97
N LEU A 285 6.45 -5.72 -6.57
CA LEU A 285 6.02 -7.11 -6.54
C LEU A 285 6.06 -7.62 -5.11
N GLN A 286 5.02 -8.35 -4.73
CA GLN A 286 4.93 -8.96 -3.41
C GLN A 286 4.54 -10.44 -3.50
N LEU A 287 5.28 -11.29 -2.77
CA LEU A 287 5.05 -12.74 -2.61
C LEU A 287 5.18 -13.60 -3.88
N PHE A 288 5.79 -13.09 -4.95
CA PHE A 288 6.03 -13.86 -6.18
C PHE A 288 6.95 -15.06 -5.94
N GLN A 289 6.75 -16.14 -6.68
CA GLN A 289 7.57 -17.36 -6.60
C GLN A 289 8.84 -17.26 -7.44
N ALA A 290 9.92 -17.92 -6.99
CA ALA A 290 11.16 -17.96 -7.75
C ALA A 290 10.97 -18.69 -9.10
N MET A 291 10.10 -19.70 -9.11
CA MET A 291 9.78 -20.48 -10.30
C MET A 291 9.08 -19.66 -11.37
N ALA A 292 8.27 -18.67 -10.98
CA ALA A 292 7.61 -17.78 -11.93
C ALA A 292 8.65 -17.03 -12.75
N ILE A 293 9.65 -16.41 -12.12
CA ILE A 293 10.74 -15.70 -12.82
C ILE A 293 11.59 -16.63 -13.69
N MET A 294 11.69 -17.88 -13.26
CA MET A 294 12.44 -18.91 -13.96
C MET A 294 11.66 -19.57 -15.10
N ASP A 295 10.38 -19.23 -15.28
CA ASP A 295 9.51 -19.81 -16.30
C ASP A 295 9.92 -19.39 -17.72
N LYS A 296 9.68 -20.24 -18.71
CA LYS A 296 10.03 -19.99 -20.11
C LYS A 296 9.15 -18.90 -20.75
N GLU A 297 7.94 -18.69 -20.24
CA GLU A 297 7.02 -17.65 -20.76
C GLU A 297 7.61 -16.24 -20.60
N LEU A 298 8.42 -16.00 -19.55
CA LEU A 298 9.14 -14.74 -19.37
C LEU A 298 10.31 -14.57 -20.35
N ASP A 299 10.87 -15.67 -20.88
CA ASP A 299 11.99 -15.60 -21.82
C ASP A 299 11.57 -15.12 -23.19
N ASN A 300 10.36 -15.51 -23.63
CA ASN A 300 9.97 -15.35 -25.02
C ASN A 300 9.98 -13.89 -25.49
N PHE A 301 9.64 -12.89 -24.66
CA PHE A 301 9.54 -11.49 -25.15
C PHE A 301 9.82 -10.37 -24.14
N THR A 302 9.91 -10.65 -22.84
CA THR A 302 9.73 -9.57 -21.84
C THR A 302 11.06 -8.98 -21.35
N ILE A 303 11.45 -7.81 -21.84
CA ILE A 303 12.50 -6.96 -21.26
C ILE A 303 11.83 -5.73 -20.66
N PHE A 304 12.17 -5.39 -19.41
CA PHE A 304 11.67 -4.22 -18.71
C PHE A 304 12.52 -3.00 -19.03
N GLU A 305 12.49 -2.54 -20.28
CA GLU A 305 13.34 -1.47 -20.78
C GLU A 305 13.07 -0.12 -20.09
N ASN A 306 11.81 0.15 -19.74
CA ASN A 306 11.40 1.41 -19.11
C ASN A 306 11.52 1.40 -17.58
N LEU A 307 11.81 0.25 -16.97
CA LEU A 307 11.79 0.09 -15.52
C LEU A 307 12.98 0.79 -14.85
N ARG A 308 12.67 1.78 -14.03
CA ARG A 308 13.64 2.58 -13.25
C ARG A 308 13.63 2.22 -11.78
N THR A 309 12.48 1.87 -11.22
CA THR A 309 12.34 1.49 -9.82
C THR A 309 11.72 0.10 -9.69
N LEU A 310 12.42 -0.80 -8.98
CA LEU A 310 11.93 -2.14 -8.66
C LEU A 310 11.89 -2.32 -7.14
N SER A 311 10.72 -2.68 -6.62
CA SER A 311 10.50 -3.06 -5.22
C SER A 311 10.06 -4.52 -5.16
N LEU A 312 10.80 -5.34 -4.42
CA LEU A 312 10.52 -6.75 -4.21
C LEU A 312 10.28 -7.01 -2.73
N ASN A 313 9.05 -7.38 -2.37
CA ASN A 313 8.64 -7.61 -0.98
C ASN A 313 8.28 -9.09 -0.76
N ARG A 314 9.05 -9.81 0.07
CA ARG A 314 8.86 -11.26 0.30
C ARG A 314 8.81 -12.08 -1.01
N CYS A 315 9.49 -11.63 -2.06
CA CYS A 315 9.51 -12.29 -3.36
C CYS A 315 10.53 -13.44 -3.41
N PHE A 316 10.37 -14.26 -4.44
CA PHE A 316 11.09 -15.48 -4.73
C PHE A 316 10.93 -16.55 -3.65
N LEU A 317 9.67 -16.81 -3.27
CA LEU A 317 9.34 -17.93 -2.39
C LEU A 317 9.82 -19.24 -3.02
N SER A 318 10.65 -19.99 -2.29
CA SER A 318 11.25 -21.26 -2.70
C SER A 318 11.79 -22.00 -1.48
N LYS A 319 11.74 -23.34 -1.51
CA LYS A 319 12.38 -24.23 -0.52
C LYS A 319 13.92 -24.17 -0.59
N ARG A 320 14.50 -23.75 -1.72
CA ARG A 320 15.95 -23.70 -1.95
C ARG A 320 16.41 -22.28 -2.23
N ASP A 321 17.41 -21.81 -1.47
CA ASP A 321 17.92 -20.44 -1.58
C ASP A 321 18.64 -20.14 -2.90
N ALA A 322 19.30 -21.13 -3.50
CA ALA A 322 19.94 -21.00 -4.81
C ALA A 322 18.96 -20.57 -5.92
N ALA A 323 17.71 -21.04 -5.86
CA ALA A 323 16.68 -20.66 -6.82
C ALA A 323 16.25 -19.19 -6.66
N LYS A 324 16.26 -18.67 -5.42
CA LYS A 324 15.92 -17.26 -5.13
C LYS A 324 16.95 -16.31 -5.73
N PHE A 325 18.23 -16.63 -5.54
CA PHE A 325 19.35 -15.87 -6.13
C PHE A 325 19.32 -15.91 -7.66
N LYS A 326 19.08 -17.09 -8.24
CA LYS A 326 18.98 -17.24 -9.70
C LYS A 326 17.82 -16.44 -10.28
N ALA A 327 16.66 -16.46 -9.62
CA ALA A 327 15.51 -15.65 -10.01
C ALA A 327 15.80 -14.15 -9.93
N LEU A 328 16.38 -13.66 -8.82
CA LEU A 328 16.77 -12.26 -8.68
C LEU A 328 17.76 -11.82 -9.78
N GLY A 329 18.84 -12.58 -9.97
CA GLY A 329 19.83 -12.28 -11.00
C GLY A 329 19.25 -12.27 -12.42
N ARG A 330 18.32 -13.19 -12.72
CA ARG A 330 17.60 -13.22 -14.00
C ARG A 330 16.67 -12.02 -14.18
N PHE A 331 15.92 -11.64 -13.15
CA PHE A 331 15.04 -10.47 -13.21
C PHE A 331 15.83 -9.18 -13.44
N LEU A 332 16.93 -9.02 -12.70
CA LEU A 332 17.82 -7.87 -12.85
C LEU A 332 18.43 -7.78 -14.26
N ARG A 333 18.73 -8.93 -14.89
CA ARG A 333 19.24 -8.96 -16.27
C ARG A 333 18.20 -8.49 -17.29
N LYS A 334 16.92 -8.71 -17.02
CA LYS A 334 15.80 -8.22 -17.82
C LYS A 334 15.45 -6.76 -17.52
N SER A 335 16.17 -6.08 -16.61
CA SER A 335 15.92 -4.71 -16.16
C SER A 335 17.17 -3.82 -16.36
N PRO A 336 17.66 -3.63 -17.60
CA PRO A 336 18.97 -3.00 -17.87
C PRO A 336 19.08 -1.53 -17.42
N ASN A 337 17.92 -0.88 -17.30
CA ASN A 337 17.76 0.55 -17.08
C ASN A 337 17.41 0.91 -15.63
N LEU A 338 17.56 -0.05 -14.71
CA LEU A 338 17.17 0.08 -13.32
C LEU A 338 18.04 1.08 -12.56
N GLU A 339 17.41 2.05 -11.92
CA GLU A 339 18.05 3.13 -11.14
C GLU A 339 17.92 2.91 -9.63
N LYS A 340 16.81 2.30 -9.19
CA LYS A 340 16.51 2.04 -7.79
C LYS A 340 16.01 0.63 -7.55
N LEU A 341 16.68 -0.09 -6.66
CA LEU A 341 16.30 -1.42 -6.20
C LEU A 341 15.95 -1.38 -4.71
N ILE A 342 14.76 -1.88 -4.37
CA ILE A 342 14.27 -2.01 -3.01
C ILE A 342 13.99 -3.48 -2.75
N LEU A 343 14.67 -4.08 -1.77
CA LEU A 343 14.40 -5.43 -1.30
C LEU A 343 13.82 -5.34 0.12
N LYS A 344 12.60 -5.86 0.30
CA LYS A 344 11.89 -5.87 1.59
C LYS A 344 11.63 -7.31 2.03
N ASP A 345 11.84 -7.58 3.32
CA ASP A 345 11.60 -8.89 3.95
C ASP A 345 12.26 -10.04 3.16
N PHE A 346 13.42 -9.75 2.57
CA PHE A 346 14.13 -10.67 1.69
C PHE A 346 14.98 -11.63 2.51
N TRP A 347 14.84 -12.93 2.24
CA TRP A 347 15.47 -14.04 2.98
C TRP A 347 14.97 -14.31 4.39
N TYR A 348 13.73 -13.91 4.66
CA TYR A 348 12.96 -14.54 5.71
C TYR A 348 12.55 -15.96 5.27
N SER A 349 13.11 -16.99 5.90
CA SER A 349 12.63 -18.37 5.74
C SER A 349 11.51 -18.61 6.76
N GLU A 350 10.25 -18.57 6.33
CA GLU A 350 9.10 -18.94 7.17
C GLU A 350 9.24 -20.35 7.78
N ALA A 351 9.98 -21.23 7.09
CA ALA A 351 10.30 -22.58 7.56
C ALA A 351 11.10 -22.54 8.88
N THR A 352 11.94 -21.53 9.10
CA THR A 352 12.77 -21.47 10.32
C THR A 352 11.99 -21.20 11.60
N VAL A 353 10.73 -20.76 11.58
CA VAL A 353 9.97 -20.53 12.82
C VAL A 353 9.09 -21.73 13.17
N ARG A 354 8.41 -22.34 12.19
CA ARG A 354 7.61 -23.54 12.42
C ARG A 354 8.47 -24.80 12.59
N GLU A 355 9.51 -24.99 11.78
CA GLU A 355 10.39 -26.16 11.89
C GLU A 355 11.29 -26.09 13.14
N ARG A 356 11.52 -24.90 13.71
CA ARG A 356 12.23 -24.74 15.00
C ARG A 356 11.46 -25.30 16.19
N LEU A 357 10.13 -25.28 16.12
CA LEU A 357 9.27 -25.82 17.19
C LEU A 357 9.15 -27.34 17.09
N ASP A 358 9.23 -27.90 15.88
CA ASP A 358 9.05 -29.34 15.65
C ASP A 358 10.37 -30.13 15.61
N ASN A 359 11.53 -29.51 15.31
CA ASN A 359 12.82 -30.22 15.29
C ASN A 359 14.04 -29.30 15.51
N PRO A 360 14.61 -29.23 16.74
CA PRO A 360 15.76 -28.37 17.06
C PRO A 360 17.09 -28.83 16.45
N ARG A 361 17.13 -29.95 15.72
CA ARG A 361 18.35 -30.52 15.09
C ARG A 361 18.48 -30.27 13.59
N LEU A 362 17.58 -29.50 12.97
CA LEU A 362 17.77 -29.05 11.58
C LEU A 362 18.93 -28.05 11.55
N GLU A 363 20.13 -28.55 11.28
CA GLU A 363 21.28 -27.73 10.91
C GLU A 363 20.82 -26.75 9.84
N MET A 364 21.10 -25.45 10.06
CA MET A 364 20.97 -24.44 9.02
C MET A 364 21.67 -24.96 7.77
N VAL A 365 20.91 -25.38 6.76
CA VAL A 365 21.49 -25.81 5.49
C VAL A 365 22.29 -24.64 4.97
N LYS A 366 23.61 -24.73 5.16
CA LYS A 366 24.54 -23.69 4.76
C LYS A 366 24.38 -23.52 3.26
N PRO A 367 24.11 -22.30 2.78
CA PRO A 367 23.94 -22.06 1.36
C PRO A 367 25.29 -22.30 0.66
N VAL A 368 25.39 -23.44 -0.04
CA VAL A 368 26.37 -23.66 -1.10
C VAL A 368 25.80 -23.00 -2.35
N VAL A 369 26.10 -21.71 -2.52
CA VAL A 369 25.74 -20.95 -3.72
C VAL A 369 26.90 -21.05 -4.69
N GLY A 370 26.68 -21.72 -5.82
CA GLY A 370 27.58 -21.65 -6.96
C GLY A 370 27.60 -20.24 -7.58
N PRO A 371 28.64 -19.89 -8.36
CA PRO A 371 28.84 -18.55 -8.89
C PRO A 371 27.75 -18.23 -9.91
N ILE A 372 26.77 -17.42 -9.53
CA ILE A 372 25.79 -16.87 -10.47
C ILE A 372 26.13 -15.39 -10.60
N GLU A 373 26.80 -15.03 -11.68
CA GLU A 373 27.15 -13.66 -12.02
C GLU A 373 25.86 -12.83 -12.18
N PHE A 374 25.62 -11.98 -11.19
CA PHE A 374 24.67 -10.89 -11.30
C PHE A 374 25.11 -9.98 -12.46
N PRO A 375 24.18 -9.48 -13.30
CA PRO A 375 24.54 -8.53 -14.35
C PRO A 375 25.15 -7.27 -13.73
N ILE A 376 26.01 -6.59 -14.49
CA ILE A 376 26.47 -5.26 -14.09
C ILE A 376 25.29 -4.30 -14.22
N LEU A 377 24.93 -3.66 -13.11
CA LEU A 377 23.84 -2.71 -12.97
C LEU A 377 24.40 -1.29 -13.09
N GLU A 378 24.79 -0.91 -14.31
CA GLU A 378 25.45 0.37 -14.59
C GLU A 378 24.61 1.58 -14.20
N ASN A 379 23.28 1.46 -14.27
CA ASN A 379 22.33 2.54 -13.99
C ASN A 379 21.88 2.58 -12.53
N LEU A 380 22.21 1.58 -11.70
CA LEU A 380 21.73 1.53 -10.33
C LEU A 380 22.41 2.62 -9.49
N ARG A 381 21.60 3.52 -8.92
CA ARG A 381 22.03 4.62 -8.05
C ARG A 381 21.62 4.42 -6.61
N THR A 382 20.46 3.80 -6.36
CA THR A 382 19.92 3.60 -5.02
C THR A 382 19.64 2.12 -4.75
N LEU A 383 20.18 1.60 -3.64
CA LEU A 383 19.88 0.28 -3.10
C LEU A 383 19.28 0.41 -1.71
N VAL A 384 18.12 -0.20 -1.49
CA VAL A 384 17.43 -0.23 -0.20
C VAL A 384 17.22 -1.67 0.23
N LEU A 385 17.69 -2.01 1.42
CA LEU A 385 17.42 -3.28 2.10
C LEU A 385 16.58 -2.99 3.34
N ASP A 386 15.35 -3.53 3.40
CA ASP A 386 14.43 -3.38 4.52
C ASP A 386 14.06 -4.74 5.10
N LYS A 387 14.31 -4.97 6.39
CA LYS A 387 13.99 -6.25 7.05
C LYS A 387 14.59 -7.47 6.35
N CYS A 388 15.76 -7.32 5.72
CA CYS A 388 16.45 -8.43 5.07
C CYS A 388 17.30 -9.23 6.08
N ASP A 389 17.45 -10.54 5.85
CA ASP A 389 18.37 -11.37 6.64
C ASP A 389 19.80 -11.28 6.09
N LEU A 390 20.70 -10.59 6.78
CA LEU A 390 22.10 -10.42 6.39
C LEU A 390 23.08 -11.27 7.23
N ARG A 391 22.57 -12.24 8.01
CA ARG A 391 23.40 -13.08 8.90
C ARG A 391 24.42 -13.96 8.19
N ASP A 392 24.23 -14.25 6.90
CA ASP A 392 25.19 -14.98 6.08
C ASP A 392 26.36 -14.08 5.64
N LYS A 393 26.99 -13.39 6.59
CA LYS A 393 28.15 -12.51 6.39
C LYS A 393 27.98 -11.52 5.23
N PHE A 394 26.80 -10.92 5.12
CA PHE A 394 26.47 -9.92 4.10
C PHE A 394 26.59 -10.40 2.64
N ARG A 395 26.43 -11.71 2.36
CA ARG A 395 26.58 -12.24 1.00
C ARG A 395 25.68 -11.57 -0.05
N LEU A 396 24.41 -11.21 0.24
CA LEU A 396 23.58 -10.42 -0.71
C LEU A 396 24.29 -9.14 -1.09
N LEU A 397 24.69 -8.44 -0.04
CA LEU A 397 25.11 -7.08 -0.10
C LEU A 397 26.44 -7.05 -0.85
N ARG A 398 27.32 -8.02 -0.62
CA ARG A 398 28.52 -8.25 -1.42
C ARG A 398 28.22 -8.42 -2.91
N HIS A 399 27.27 -9.27 -3.29
CA HIS A 399 26.95 -9.48 -4.70
C HIS A 399 26.33 -8.24 -5.35
N LEU A 400 25.35 -7.62 -4.69
CA LEU A 400 24.70 -6.41 -5.21
C LEU A 400 25.68 -5.25 -5.33
N LEU A 401 26.54 -5.02 -4.34
CA LEU A 401 27.55 -3.97 -4.39
C LEU A 401 28.58 -4.24 -5.49
N ARG A 402 29.09 -5.47 -5.63
CA ARG A 402 30.01 -5.83 -6.72
C ARG A 402 29.42 -5.55 -8.11
N SER A 403 28.12 -5.79 -8.26
CA SER A 403 27.42 -5.58 -9.52
C SER A 403 26.95 -4.14 -9.74
N SER A 404 27.19 -3.21 -8.83
CA SER A 404 26.63 -1.84 -8.89
C SER A 404 27.74 -0.78 -8.83
N PRO A 405 28.54 -0.60 -9.90
CA PRO A 405 29.72 0.29 -9.89
C PRO A 405 29.37 1.76 -9.63
N ASN A 406 28.19 2.21 -10.08
CA ASN A 406 27.74 3.59 -9.98
C ASN A 406 26.76 3.84 -8.83
N LEU A 407 26.74 2.96 -7.82
CA LEU A 407 25.83 3.11 -6.68
C LEU A 407 26.19 4.36 -5.87
N GLU A 408 25.20 5.22 -5.61
CA GLU A 408 25.37 6.50 -4.90
C GLU A 408 24.80 6.46 -3.48
N LYS A 409 23.70 5.71 -3.30
CA LYS A 409 22.93 5.65 -2.06
C LYS A 409 22.66 4.21 -1.63
N LEU A 410 23.06 3.87 -0.40
CA LEU A 410 22.71 2.61 0.26
C LEU A 410 21.88 2.87 1.52
N ILE A 411 20.72 2.23 1.64
CA ILE A 411 19.89 2.27 2.85
C ILE A 411 19.75 0.84 3.37
N VAL A 412 20.13 0.61 4.64
CA VAL A 412 19.96 -0.67 5.34
C VAL A 412 19.09 -0.40 6.56
N GLN A 413 17.84 -0.86 6.54
CA GLN A 413 16.87 -0.59 7.59
C GLN A 413 16.29 -1.87 8.16
N ARG A 414 16.31 -2.00 9.50
CA ARG A 414 15.71 -3.12 10.25
C ARG A 414 16.17 -4.52 9.81
N CYS A 415 17.37 -4.63 9.23
CA CYS A 415 17.92 -5.91 8.77
C CYS A 415 18.48 -6.74 9.93
N GLU A 416 18.37 -8.06 9.84
CA GLU A 416 19.01 -8.98 10.77
C GLU A 416 20.51 -9.08 10.43
N LEU A 417 21.39 -8.87 11.42
CA LEU A 417 22.84 -8.89 11.24
C LEU A 417 23.45 -10.13 11.91
N PRO A 418 24.66 -10.57 11.50
CA PRO A 418 25.33 -11.67 12.18
C PRO A 418 25.49 -11.37 13.68
N GLY A 419 25.02 -12.30 14.52
CA GLY A 419 25.24 -12.25 15.96
C GLY A 419 26.49 -13.06 16.33
N PRO A 420 27.12 -12.81 17.49
CA PRO A 420 28.11 -13.74 18.02
C PRO A 420 27.41 -15.10 18.16
N GLY A 421 27.91 -16.10 17.44
CA GLY A 421 27.40 -17.45 17.54
C GLY A 421 27.33 -17.86 19.00
N VAL A 422 26.30 -18.63 19.36
CA VAL A 422 26.23 -19.32 20.65
C VAL A 422 27.49 -20.18 20.76
N SER A 423 28.53 -19.68 21.41
CA SER A 423 29.71 -20.45 21.76
C SER A 423 29.31 -21.34 22.93
N MET A 424 28.93 -22.58 22.64
CA MET A 424 28.98 -23.63 23.65
C MET A 424 30.45 -23.84 24.02
N GLY A 425 30.85 -23.23 25.14
CA GLY A 425 31.94 -23.63 26.01
C GLY A 425 33.35 -23.62 25.41
N GLN A 426 34.11 -22.56 25.66
CA GLN A 426 35.44 -22.71 26.27
C GLN A 426 35.85 -21.39 26.94
N LYS A 427 36.01 -21.47 28.27
CA LYS A 427 36.58 -20.40 29.09
C LYS A 427 38.05 -20.23 28.70
N GLY A 428 38.41 -19.03 28.27
CA GLY A 428 39.81 -18.63 28.07
C GLY A 428 39.90 -17.12 27.95
N LYS A 429 40.41 -16.46 28.99
CA LYS A 429 40.75 -15.03 28.95
C LYS A 429 41.80 -14.81 27.87
N ALA A 430 41.46 -14.09 26.80
CA ALA A 430 42.46 -13.59 25.85
C ALA A 430 42.23 -12.10 25.59
N LYS A 431 43.24 -11.33 25.99
CA LYS A 431 43.42 -9.89 25.75
C LYS A 431 43.10 -9.54 24.29
N LEU A 432 42.51 -8.36 24.10
CA LEU A 432 42.38 -7.66 22.83
C LEU A 432 43.78 -7.52 22.17
N LYS A 433 44.18 -8.52 21.38
CA LYS A 433 45.32 -8.42 20.46
C LYS A 433 44.73 -8.12 19.10
N LYS A 434 45.16 -6.99 18.53
CA LYS A 434 45.03 -6.65 17.11
C LYS A 434 45.37 -7.88 16.27
N THR A 435 44.37 -8.49 15.63
CA THR A 435 44.60 -9.44 14.54
C THR A 435 44.04 -8.81 13.27
N HIS A 436 44.83 -7.88 12.72
CA HIS A 436 44.92 -7.71 11.28
C HIS A 436 45.55 -8.99 10.69
N SER A 437 44.75 -10.03 10.47
CA SER A 437 45.16 -11.19 9.67
C SER A 437 43.97 -12.12 9.43
N GLY A 438 43.28 -11.93 8.30
CA GLY A 438 42.19 -12.83 7.88
C GLY A 438 41.30 -12.32 6.74
N LEU A 439 41.41 -11.05 6.34
CA LEU A 439 40.64 -10.43 5.25
C LEU A 439 41.46 -10.25 3.95
N GLN A 440 42.52 -11.01 3.76
CA GLN A 440 43.23 -11.10 2.47
C GLN A 440 42.43 -11.98 1.49
N ASN A 441 41.31 -11.43 1.02
CA ASN A 441 40.86 -11.63 -0.35
C ASN A 441 40.43 -10.24 -0.78
N LEU A 442 41.32 -9.54 -1.47
CA LEU A 442 41.10 -8.25 -2.11
C LEU A 442 39.93 -8.40 -3.09
N VAL A 443 38.72 -8.23 -2.58
CA VAL A 443 37.54 -8.05 -3.39
C VAL A 443 37.56 -6.59 -3.78
N HIS A 444 38.03 -6.30 -4.98
CA HIS A 444 37.89 -4.97 -5.56
C HIS A 444 36.39 -4.66 -5.67
N PHE A 445 35.86 -3.87 -4.75
CA PHE A 445 34.49 -3.36 -4.84
C PHE A 445 34.51 -2.18 -5.81
N GLN A 446 33.60 -2.19 -6.78
CA GLN A 446 33.55 -1.17 -7.85
C GLN A 446 32.72 0.08 -7.46
N CYS A 447 32.11 0.13 -6.27
CA CYS A 447 31.25 1.22 -5.80
C CYS A 447 32.01 2.51 -5.42
N SER A 448 32.89 2.99 -6.30
CA SER A 448 33.66 4.22 -6.09
C SER A 448 32.81 5.49 -5.95
N LYS A 449 31.55 5.45 -6.43
CA LYS A 449 30.60 6.58 -6.38
C LYS A 449 29.67 6.58 -5.16
N LEU A 450 29.86 5.69 -4.19
CA LEU A 450 28.99 5.61 -3.02
C LEU A 450 29.22 6.82 -2.11
N LYS A 451 28.23 7.72 -2.03
CA LYS A 451 28.31 8.99 -1.28
C LYS A 451 27.56 8.94 0.04
N TYR A 452 26.49 8.16 0.10
CA TYR A 452 25.61 8.14 1.27
C TYR A 452 25.24 6.72 1.65
N THR A 453 25.45 6.39 2.92
CA THR A 453 24.93 5.16 3.52
C THR A 453 24.15 5.48 4.79
N GLU A 454 22.93 4.96 4.87
CA GLU A 454 22.07 5.11 6.04
C GLU A 454 21.74 3.76 6.63
N ILE A 455 21.98 3.62 7.93
CA ILE A 455 21.71 2.40 8.69
C ILE A 455 20.67 2.71 9.75
N ILE A 456 19.48 2.15 9.60
CA ILE A 456 18.38 2.27 10.55
C ILE A 456 18.26 0.94 11.30
N TYR A 457 18.46 0.94 12.62
CA TYR A 457 18.55 -0.30 13.39
C TYR A 457 17.75 -0.24 14.70
N GLU A 458 17.25 -1.40 15.13
CA GLU A 458 16.52 -1.55 16.38
C GLU A 458 17.46 -1.66 17.59
N LYS A 459 16.96 -1.29 18.77
CA LYS A 459 17.71 -1.38 20.03
C LYS A 459 18.20 -2.82 20.30
N GLY A 460 19.51 -2.99 20.46
CA GLY A 460 20.15 -4.27 20.81
C GLY A 460 20.85 -4.97 19.65
N VAL A 461 20.65 -4.52 18.41
CA VAL A 461 21.35 -5.05 17.24
C VAL A 461 22.81 -4.56 17.22
N LYS A 462 23.77 -5.48 17.10
CA LYS A 462 25.19 -5.16 16.95
C LYS A 462 25.51 -4.81 15.50
N ILE A 463 25.61 -3.51 15.20
CA ILE A 463 25.91 -3.00 13.85
C ILE A 463 27.41 -2.96 13.49
N GLN A 464 28.30 -3.29 14.43
CA GLN A 464 29.76 -3.14 14.27
C GLN A 464 30.30 -3.92 13.06
N GLU A 465 29.82 -5.15 12.85
CA GLU A 465 30.25 -5.96 11.71
C GLU A 465 29.80 -5.38 10.36
N LEU A 466 28.59 -4.80 10.31
CA LEU A 466 28.09 -4.15 9.10
C LEU A 466 28.87 -2.87 8.81
N VAL A 467 29.13 -2.05 9.83
CA VAL A 467 29.93 -0.83 9.68
C VAL A 467 31.36 -1.19 9.26
N GLY A 468 32.00 -2.19 9.88
CA GLY A 468 33.33 -2.67 9.49
C GLY A 468 33.36 -3.15 8.04
N PHE A 469 32.37 -3.96 7.64
CA PHE A 469 32.22 -4.41 6.26
C PHE A 469 32.08 -3.25 5.26
N LEU A 470 31.30 -2.22 5.59
CA LEU A 470 31.13 -1.04 4.73
C LEU A 470 32.37 -0.15 4.70
N LEU A 471 33.11 -0.07 5.80
CA LEU A 471 34.38 0.66 5.86
C LEU A 471 35.45 -0.01 4.99
N ASP A 472 35.53 -1.34 5.01
CA ASP A 472 36.41 -2.12 4.13
C ASP A 472 36.09 -1.87 2.64
N ILE A 473 34.82 -1.65 2.30
CA ILE A 473 34.38 -1.26 0.95
C ILE A 473 34.74 0.20 0.66
N SER A 474 34.57 1.11 1.61
CA SER A 474 34.85 2.54 1.46
C SER A 474 36.34 2.89 1.39
N GLY A 475 37.23 1.95 1.72
CA GLY A 475 38.67 2.12 1.44
C GLY A 475 38.97 2.42 -0.04
N SER A 476 38.02 2.17 -0.96
CA SER A 476 38.06 2.57 -2.38
C SER A 476 37.18 3.78 -2.76
N ALA A 477 36.41 4.36 -1.84
CA ALA A 477 35.48 5.47 -2.06
C ALA A 477 35.72 6.58 -1.01
N THR A 478 36.39 7.65 -1.41
CA THR A 478 37.01 8.63 -0.49
C THR A 478 36.05 9.52 0.30
N GLU A 479 34.73 9.48 0.06
CA GLU A 479 33.75 10.44 0.64
C GLU A 479 32.37 9.84 0.97
N ASN A 480 32.28 8.60 1.48
CA ASN A 480 30.97 8.04 1.89
C ASN A 480 30.55 8.53 3.29
N SER A 481 29.44 9.27 3.38
CA SER A 481 28.81 9.67 4.65
C SER A 481 27.95 8.53 5.20
N ILE A 482 28.35 7.95 6.33
CA ILE A 482 27.58 6.91 7.04
C ILE A 482 26.74 7.54 8.16
N THR A 483 25.42 7.51 8.02
CA THR A 483 24.47 7.95 9.06
C THR A 483 23.88 6.75 9.78
N LEU A 484 23.87 6.81 11.11
CA LEU A 484 23.32 5.76 11.98
C LEU A 484 22.09 6.30 12.70
N THR A 485 20.93 5.71 12.42
CA THR A 485 19.65 6.08 13.05
C THR A 485 19.16 4.91 13.89
N LYS A 486 18.97 5.14 15.19
CA LYS A 486 18.41 4.15 16.10
C LYS A 486 16.91 4.38 16.25
N VAL A 487 16.11 3.33 16.07
CA VAL A 487 14.64 3.36 16.18
C VAL A 487 14.17 2.54 17.38
#